data_AF-A0A9D7LND1-F1
#
_entry.id   AF-A0A9D7LND1-F1
#
_cell.length_a   1.000
_cell.length_b   1.000
_cell.length_c   1.000
_cell.angle_alpha   90.00
_cell.angle_beta   90.00
_cell.angle_gamma   90.00
#
_symmetry.space_group_name_H-M   'P 1'
#
loop_
_entity.id
_entity.type
_entity.pdbx_description
1 polymer ?
#
loop_
_entity_poly.entity_id
_entity_poly.type
_entity_poly.pdbx_seq_one_letter_code
_entity_poly.pdbx_strand_id
1 'polypeptide(L)'
;MMIFVGALMASIFCLPAMAQTAQDRELAQKICADQTGSSFKICVNQQLRNFDCSNAGNRQQCEARKRASQQCAGLFGWDFRQCTQRMIPEVDCSTLRARDRQQCELNQSAYVACSSKSGEEHMNCLRRHFSGQ
;
A
#
# COMPACT_ATOMS: atom_id res chain seq x y z
N MET A 1 15.70 -46.15 -29.23
CA MET A 1 14.35 -45.74 -28.80
C MET A 1 14.35 -45.64 -27.29
N MET A 2 13.78 -44.57 -26.74
CA MET A 2 14.18 -43.88 -25.49
C MET A 2 13.98 -44.66 -24.17
N ILE A 3 14.92 -44.45 -23.25
CA ILE A 3 14.96 -44.90 -21.86
C ILE A 3 14.11 -43.94 -21.00
N PHE A 4 13.14 -44.46 -20.25
CA PHE A 4 12.38 -43.71 -19.25
C PHE A 4 13.22 -43.54 -17.97
N VAL A 5 13.85 -42.38 -17.81
CA VAL A 5 14.45 -41.97 -16.53
C VAL A 5 13.38 -41.21 -15.74
N GLY A 6 12.83 -41.87 -14.71
CA GLY A 6 11.84 -41.29 -13.81
C GLY A 6 12.43 -40.14 -13.01
N ALA A 7 11.94 -38.93 -13.26
CA ALA A 7 12.25 -37.75 -12.45
C ALA A 7 11.35 -37.74 -11.20
N LEU A 8 11.95 -38.10 -10.07
CA LEU A 8 11.50 -37.73 -8.73
C LEU A 8 11.53 -36.20 -8.62
N MET A 9 10.46 -35.52 -9.04
CA MET A 9 10.25 -34.11 -8.70
C MET A 9 9.69 -34.04 -7.29
N ALA A 10 10.62 -33.88 -6.34
CA ALA A 10 10.32 -33.57 -4.95
C ALA A 10 9.51 -32.27 -4.88
N SER A 11 8.26 -32.39 -4.45
CA SER A 11 7.37 -31.28 -4.11
C SER A 11 7.91 -30.52 -2.89
N ILE A 12 8.88 -29.62 -3.09
CA ILE A 12 9.38 -28.71 -2.05
C ILE A 12 9.03 -27.28 -2.45
N PHE A 13 7.78 -26.85 -2.31
CA PHE A 13 7.44 -25.41 -2.34
C PHE A 13 6.17 -25.12 -1.53
N CYS A 14 6.22 -25.35 -0.22
CA CYS A 14 5.18 -24.86 0.70
C CYS A 14 5.77 -24.09 1.88
N LEU A 15 6.58 -23.04 1.65
CA LEU A 15 6.85 -22.02 2.68
C LEU A 15 6.96 -20.58 2.13
N PRO A 16 5.97 -20.04 1.38
CA PRO A 16 5.97 -18.62 1.02
C PRO A 16 5.72 -17.69 2.23
N ALA A 17 5.16 -18.20 3.33
CA ALA A 17 4.72 -17.38 4.46
C ALA A 17 5.87 -16.75 5.28
N MET A 18 7.01 -17.44 5.43
CA MET A 18 8.13 -16.95 6.25
C MET A 18 8.97 -15.88 5.53
N ALA A 19 9.08 -15.97 4.20
CA ALA A 19 9.82 -15.00 3.41
C ALA A 19 9.09 -13.65 3.35
N GLN A 20 7.75 -13.67 3.26
CA GLN A 20 6.95 -12.45 3.18
C GLN A 20 7.03 -11.63 4.47
N THR A 21 6.99 -12.27 5.64
CA THR A 21 7.04 -11.58 6.93
C THR A 21 8.39 -10.91 7.19
N ALA A 22 9.49 -11.51 6.72
CA ALA A 22 10.83 -10.91 6.79
C ALA A 22 10.94 -9.66 5.89
N GLN A 23 10.45 -9.75 4.65
CA GLN A 23 10.44 -8.63 3.71
C GLN A 23 9.57 -7.47 4.20
N ASP A 24 8.41 -7.76 4.78
CA ASP A 24 7.50 -6.75 5.32
C ASP A 24 8.13 -6.01 6.51
N ARG A 25 8.88 -6.73 7.34
CA ARG A 25 9.61 -6.15 8.46
C ARG A 25 10.74 -5.24 8.00
N GLU A 26 11.51 -5.67 7.00
CA GLU A 26 12.57 -4.83 6.41
C GLU A 26 11.98 -3.55 5.81
N LEU A 27 10.89 -3.68 5.05
CA LEU A 27 10.17 -2.53 4.48
C LEU A 27 9.68 -1.57 5.56
N ALA A 28 9.05 -2.11 6.61
CA ALA A 28 8.58 -1.33 7.74
C ALA A 28 9.73 -0.57 8.43
N GLN A 29 10.89 -1.20 8.60
CA GLN A 29 12.07 -0.55 9.16
C GLN A 29 12.58 0.59 8.27
N LYS A 30 12.60 0.40 6.94
CA LYS A 30 13.00 1.44 5.99
C LYS A 30 12.06 2.64 6.01
N ILE A 31 10.75 2.41 6.03
CA ILE A 31 9.74 3.48 6.07
C ILE A 31 9.82 4.27 7.39
N CYS A 32 10.17 3.60 8.49
CA CYS A 32 10.22 4.20 9.82
C CYS A 32 11.62 4.70 10.22
N ALA A 33 12.58 4.77 9.30
CA ALA A 33 13.98 5.06 9.62
C ALA A 33 14.22 6.49 10.14
N ASP A 34 13.26 7.41 9.95
CA ASP A 34 13.26 8.77 10.51
C ASP A 34 12.85 8.81 12.00
N GLN A 35 12.36 7.69 12.54
CA GLN A 35 11.92 7.57 13.93
C GLN A 35 13.00 6.91 14.80
N THR A 36 13.01 7.21 16.10
CA THR A 36 13.93 6.61 17.07
C THR A 36 13.19 6.06 18.30
N GLY A 37 13.88 5.25 19.10
CA GLY A 37 13.38 4.78 20.40
C GLY A 37 12.02 4.06 20.34
N SER A 38 11.08 4.47 21.20
CA SER A 38 9.72 3.92 21.25
C SER A 38 8.91 4.24 19.99
N SER A 39 9.06 5.43 19.42
CA SER A 39 8.38 5.85 18.19
C SER A 39 8.73 4.95 17.00
N PHE A 40 10.00 4.55 16.88
CA PHE A 40 10.43 3.58 15.86
C PHE A 40 9.67 2.26 15.97
N LYS A 41 9.60 1.69 17.18
CA LYS A 41 8.90 0.41 17.42
C LYS A 41 7.40 0.52 17.12
N ILE A 42 6.77 1.63 17.52
CA ILE A 42 5.35 1.88 17.25
C ILE A 42 5.11 1.96 15.73
N CYS A 43 5.96 2.70 15.01
CA CYS A 43 5.88 2.83 13.56
C CYS A 43 6.03 1.48 12.86
N VAL A 44 7.08 0.71 13.18
CA VAL A 44 7.32 -0.60 12.55
C VAL A 44 6.16 -1.56 12.80
N ASN A 45 5.65 -1.63 14.02
CA ASN A 45 4.50 -2.48 14.34
C ASN A 45 3.22 -2.03 13.62
N GLN A 46 3.01 -0.72 13.45
CA GLN A 46 1.88 -0.21 12.67
C GLN A 46 2.02 -0.58 11.20
N GLN A 47 3.21 -0.44 10.60
CA GLN A 47 3.44 -0.80 9.21
C GLN A 47 3.23 -2.30 8.97
N LEU A 48 3.73 -3.16 9.86
CA LEU A 48 3.48 -4.60 9.79
C LEU A 48 1.98 -4.94 9.81
N ARG A 49 1.19 -4.29 10.66
CA ARG A 49 -0.28 -4.44 10.64
C ARG A 49 -0.90 -3.96 9.33
N ASN A 50 -0.38 -2.87 8.75
CA ASN A 50 -0.87 -2.35 7.47
C ASN A 50 -0.50 -3.26 6.29
N PHE A 51 0.55 -4.07 6.40
CA PHE A 51 0.99 -5.02 5.37
C PHE A 51 0.42 -6.44 5.54
N ASP A 52 -0.25 -6.70 6.66
CA ASP A 52 -1.03 -7.92 6.85
C ASP A 52 -2.37 -7.84 6.11
N CYS A 53 -2.33 -8.22 4.83
CA CYS A 53 -3.51 -8.23 3.97
C CYS A 53 -4.43 -9.45 4.19
N SER A 54 -4.07 -10.38 5.08
CA SER A 54 -4.89 -11.57 5.34
C SER A 54 -6.20 -11.24 6.03
N ASN A 55 -6.21 -10.20 6.86
CA ASN A 55 -7.37 -9.73 7.64
C ASN A 55 -8.02 -8.46 7.05
N ALA A 56 -7.59 -8.00 5.88
CA ALA A 56 -8.09 -6.77 5.29
C ALA A 56 -9.48 -6.96 4.66
N GLY A 57 -10.42 -6.06 4.97
CA GLY A 57 -11.76 -6.04 4.34
C GLY A 57 -11.72 -5.90 2.81
N ASN A 58 -10.63 -5.33 2.26
CA ASN A 58 -10.31 -5.39 0.84
C ASN A 58 -8.84 -5.81 0.63
N ARG A 59 -8.64 -7.11 0.43
CA ARG A 59 -7.30 -7.69 0.24
C ARG A 59 -6.56 -7.13 -0.97
N GLN A 60 -7.24 -6.93 -2.11
CA GLN A 60 -6.61 -6.40 -3.32
C GLN A 60 -6.08 -4.97 -3.10
N GLN A 61 -6.87 -4.13 -2.45
CA GLN A 61 -6.43 -2.77 -2.13
C GLN A 61 -5.27 -2.75 -1.13
N CYS A 62 -5.28 -3.66 -0.15
CA CYS A 62 -4.16 -3.80 0.78
C CYS A 62 -2.87 -4.18 0.06
N GLU A 63 -2.91 -5.20 -0.81
CA GLU A 63 -1.75 -5.63 -1.60
C GLU A 63 -1.25 -4.52 -2.53
N ALA A 64 -2.15 -3.74 -3.13
CA ALA A 64 -1.77 -2.59 -3.95
C ALA A 64 -1.03 -1.52 -3.13
N ARG A 65 -1.53 -1.19 -1.93
CA ARG A 65 -0.86 -0.26 -1.00
C ARG A 65 0.51 -0.77 -0.57
N LYS A 66 0.62 -2.07 -0.29
CA LYS A 66 1.88 -2.72 0.09
C LYS A 66 2.92 -2.61 -1.02
N ARG A 67 2.54 -2.90 -2.27
CA ARG A 67 3.43 -2.75 -3.44
C ARG A 67 3.84 -1.29 -3.66
N ALA A 68 2.91 -0.35 -3.51
CA ALA A 68 3.23 1.07 -3.59
C ALA A 68 4.26 1.47 -2.51
N SER A 69 4.07 1.02 -1.26
CA SER A 69 5.04 1.24 -0.18
C SER A 69 6.42 0.64 -0.49
N GLN A 70 6.50 -0.54 -1.10
CA GLN A 70 7.75 -1.16 -1.52
C GLN A 70 8.49 -0.30 -2.55
N GLN A 71 7.78 0.21 -3.56
CA GLN A 71 8.37 1.04 -4.61
C GLN A 71 8.81 2.42 -4.12
N CYS A 72 8.19 2.91 -3.05
CA CYS A 72 8.47 4.21 -2.45
C CYS A 72 9.36 4.15 -1.21
N ALA A 73 9.90 2.97 -0.89
CA ALA A 73 10.72 2.77 0.29
C ALA A 73 11.98 3.69 0.25
N GLY A 74 12.30 4.31 1.40
CA GLY A 74 13.41 5.26 1.51
C GLY A 74 13.02 6.72 1.30
N LEU A 75 11.78 6.99 0.87
CA LEU A 75 11.16 8.31 1.02
C LEU A 75 10.52 8.44 2.41
N PHE A 76 10.38 9.67 2.89
CA PHE A 76 9.81 9.96 4.20
C PHE A 76 8.74 11.05 4.11
N GLY A 77 7.92 11.14 5.17
CA GLY A 77 6.96 12.23 5.34
C GLY A 77 6.04 12.41 4.14
N TRP A 78 6.14 13.57 3.49
CA TRP A 78 5.24 13.97 2.41
C TRP A 78 5.60 13.32 1.06
N ASP A 79 6.90 13.15 0.77
CA ASP A 79 7.37 12.53 -0.46
C ASP A 79 6.95 11.06 -0.54
N PHE A 80 7.00 10.35 0.57
CA PHE A 80 6.49 8.98 0.67
C PHE A 80 4.99 8.91 0.35
N ARG A 81 4.20 9.84 0.90
CA ARG A 81 2.74 9.87 0.66
C ARG A 81 2.42 10.14 -0.80
N GLN A 82 3.11 11.07 -1.44
CA GLN A 82 2.93 11.33 -2.86
C GLN A 82 3.32 10.16 -3.74
N CYS A 83 4.49 9.59 -3.49
CA CYS A 83 4.95 8.44 -4.25
C CYS A 83 3.94 7.30 -4.12
N THR A 84 3.55 6.93 -2.90
CA THR A 84 2.60 5.82 -2.70
C THR A 84 1.24 6.09 -3.34
N GLN A 85 0.76 7.33 -3.31
CA GLN A 85 -0.50 7.68 -3.94
C GLN A 85 -0.45 7.57 -5.48
N ARG A 86 0.68 7.90 -6.11
CA ARG A 86 0.88 7.74 -7.57
C ARG A 86 1.06 6.29 -8.00
N MET A 87 1.60 5.43 -7.12
CA MET A 87 1.85 4.02 -7.41
C MET A 87 0.63 3.12 -7.20
N ILE A 88 -0.38 3.59 -6.47
CA ILE A 88 -1.65 2.85 -6.33
C ILE A 88 -2.44 2.98 -7.64
N PRO A 89 -2.85 1.88 -8.28
CA PRO A 89 -3.64 1.94 -9.50
C PRO A 89 -4.93 2.73 -9.30
N GLU A 90 -5.28 3.55 -10.29
CA GLU A 90 -6.58 4.19 -10.34
C GLU A 90 -7.69 3.14 -10.37
N VAL A 91 -8.74 3.37 -9.58
CA VAL A 91 -9.91 2.49 -9.52
C VAL A 91 -10.91 2.98 -10.55
N ASP A 92 -11.39 2.10 -11.44
CA ASP A 92 -12.51 2.45 -12.31
C ASP A 92 -13.81 2.49 -11.49
N CYS A 93 -14.19 3.69 -11.05
CA CYS A 93 -15.38 3.94 -10.24
C CYS A 93 -16.68 3.53 -10.95
N SER A 94 -16.71 3.48 -12.28
CA SER A 94 -17.91 3.14 -13.04
C SER A 94 -18.39 1.70 -12.78
N THR A 95 -17.45 0.82 -12.42
CA THR A 95 -17.69 -0.58 -12.08
C THR A 95 -18.28 -0.79 -10.68
N LEU A 96 -18.30 0.25 -9.84
CA LEU A 96 -18.80 0.19 -8.47
C LEU A 96 -20.32 0.40 -8.40
N ARG A 97 -20.92 -0.10 -7.31
CA ARG A 97 -22.33 0.16 -6.94
C ARG A 97 -22.53 1.66 -6.71
N ALA A 98 -23.75 2.16 -6.93
CA ALA A 98 -24.05 3.60 -6.94
C ALA A 98 -23.49 4.38 -5.71
N ARG A 99 -23.69 3.88 -4.49
CA ARG A 99 -23.16 4.51 -3.27
C ARG A 99 -21.63 4.55 -3.24
N ASP A 100 -20.98 3.45 -3.60
CA ASP A 100 -19.52 3.34 -3.58
C ASP A 100 -18.88 4.12 -4.75
N ARG A 101 -19.57 4.18 -5.88
CA ARG A 101 -19.21 4.99 -7.05
C ARG A 101 -19.13 6.47 -6.68
N GLN A 102 -20.16 7.02 -6.03
CA GLN A 102 -20.15 8.43 -5.63
C GLN A 102 -18.95 8.76 -4.73
N GLN A 103 -18.67 7.90 -3.74
CA GLN A 103 -17.51 8.09 -2.87
C GLN A 103 -16.18 7.95 -3.61
N CYS A 104 -16.10 7.04 -4.59
CA CYS A 104 -14.92 6.83 -5.41
C CYS A 104 -14.63 8.04 -6.32
N GLU A 105 -15.63 8.52 -7.06
CA GLU A 105 -15.54 9.70 -7.93
C GLU A 105 -15.19 10.95 -7.13
N LEU A 106 -15.75 11.08 -5.93
CA LEU A 106 -15.41 12.12 -4.99
C LEU A 106 -13.93 12.07 -4.55
N ASN A 107 -13.43 10.88 -4.22
CA ASN A 107 -12.02 10.73 -3.83
C ASN A 107 -11.07 10.98 -5.02
N GLN A 108 -11.46 10.57 -6.24
CA GLN A 108 -10.69 10.84 -7.46
C GLN A 108 -10.63 12.33 -7.78
N SER A 109 -11.75 13.03 -7.71
CA SER A 109 -11.76 14.49 -7.94
C SER A 109 -10.92 15.23 -6.89
N ALA A 110 -10.96 14.81 -5.62
CA ALA A 110 -10.08 15.35 -4.58
C ALA A 110 -8.59 15.10 -4.87
N TYR A 111 -8.26 13.90 -5.37
CA TYR A 111 -6.89 13.58 -5.78
C TYR A 111 -6.40 14.48 -6.92
N VAL A 112 -7.19 14.63 -7.98
CA VAL A 112 -6.86 15.50 -9.12
C VAL A 112 -6.68 16.95 -8.65
N ALA A 113 -7.56 17.44 -7.77
CA ALA A 113 -7.51 18.82 -7.30
C ALA A 113 -6.34 19.11 -6.33
N CYS A 114 -5.97 18.14 -5.49
CA CYS A 114 -5.09 18.40 -4.34
C CYS A 114 -3.72 17.70 -4.38
N SER A 115 -3.49 16.74 -5.28
CA SER A 115 -2.25 15.93 -5.30
C SER A 115 -0.97 16.74 -5.53
N SER A 116 -1.04 17.86 -6.25
CA SER A 116 0.11 18.72 -6.50
C SER A 116 0.55 19.58 -5.30
N LYS A 117 -0.28 19.68 -4.26
CA LYS A 117 -0.06 20.53 -3.07
C LYS A 117 0.55 19.74 -1.96
N SER A 118 1.40 20.35 -1.12
CA SER A 118 2.06 19.65 0.00
C SER A 118 1.70 20.18 1.39
N GLY A 119 2.01 19.38 2.42
CA GLY A 119 1.88 19.76 3.82
C GLY A 119 0.49 20.30 4.18
N GLU A 120 0.46 21.48 4.81
CA GLU A 120 -0.77 22.15 5.22
C GLU A 120 -1.66 22.56 4.03
N GLU A 121 -1.05 22.98 2.91
CA GLU A 121 -1.79 23.38 1.72
C GLU A 121 -2.62 22.22 1.16
N HIS A 122 -2.05 21.01 1.15
CA HIS A 122 -2.76 19.80 0.79
C HIS A 122 -3.97 19.56 1.70
N MET A 123 -3.77 19.64 3.02
CA MET A 123 -4.84 19.43 3.99
C MET A 123 -5.94 20.48 3.89
N ASN A 124 -5.58 21.74 3.65
CA ASN A 124 -6.52 22.84 3.43
C ASN A 124 -7.27 22.69 2.09
N CYS A 125 -6.63 22.13 1.06
CA CYS A 125 -7.28 21.79 -0.20
C CYS A 125 -8.33 20.69 0.01
N LEU A 126 -7.94 19.56 0.62
CA LEU A 126 -8.86 18.45 0.90
C LEU A 126 -10.05 18.93 1.74
N ARG A 127 -9.79 19.69 2.82
CA ARG A 127 -10.85 20.23 3.67
C ARG A 127 -11.85 21.05 2.86
N ARG A 128 -11.38 22.01 2.06
CA ARG A 128 -12.28 22.82 1.20
C ARG A 128 -13.02 21.97 0.18
N HIS A 129 -12.36 20.99 -0.44
CA HIS A 129 -12.94 20.11 -1.44
C HIS A 129 -14.10 19.27 -0.86
N PHE A 130 -13.95 18.76 0.36
CA PHE A 130 -14.98 17.95 1.01
C PHE A 130 -16.00 18.76 1.82
N SER A 131 -15.68 19.98 2.27
CA SER A 131 -16.63 20.85 2.99
C SER A 131 -17.64 21.57 2.09
N GLY A 132 -17.45 21.55 0.77
CA GLY A 132 -18.36 22.15 -0.20
C GLY A 132 -19.48 21.21 -0.70
N GLN A 133 -19.72 20.08 -0.01
CA GLN A 133 -20.68 19.04 -0.38
C GLN A 133 -21.76 18.85 0.66
#